data_AF-A0A0F2N7P5-F1
#
_entry.id   AF-A0A0F2N7P5-F1
#
_cell.length_a   1.000
_cell.length_b   1.000
_cell.length_c   1.000
_cell.angle_alpha   90.00
_cell.angle_beta   90.00
_cell.angle_gamma   90.00
#
_symmetry.space_group_name_H-M   'P 1'
#
loop_
_entity.id
_entity.type
_entity.pdbx_description
1 polymer ?
#
loop_
_entity_poly.entity_id
_entity_poly.type
_entity_poly.pdbx_seq_one_letter_code
_entity_poly.pdbx_strand_id
1 'polypeptide(L)' 'MPRYTMDIEKVSRIIAGEYPSLRAAAMAIGISPSYLSKVLTGKREPGRKFIDGILVTFKEVKFEEIFIKVKN' A
#
# COMPACT_ATOMS: atom_id res chain seq x y z
N MET A 1 -14.83 -15.90 0.02
CA MET A 1 -13.58 -15.32 -0.53
C MET A 1 -12.54 -15.26 0.59
N PRO A 2 -11.26 -15.58 0.33
CA PRO A 2 -10.20 -15.36 1.30
C PRO A 2 -10.13 -13.88 1.71
N ARG A 3 -10.03 -13.62 3.01
CA ARG A 3 -9.83 -12.28 3.56
C ARG A 3 -8.32 -12.02 3.68
N TYR A 4 -7.85 -10.89 3.18
CA TYR A 4 -6.46 -10.46 3.30
C TYR A 4 -6.40 -9.21 4.16
N THR A 5 -5.30 -9.04 4.90
CA THR A 5 -4.97 -7.80 5.60
C THR A 5 -3.64 -7.27 5.09
N MET A 6 -3.51 -5.95 4.99
CA MET A 6 -2.26 -5.33 4.55
C MET A 6 -1.27 -5.20 5.71
N ASP A 7 -0.01 -5.52 5.47
CA ASP A 7 1.08 -5.17 6.39
C ASP A 7 1.41 -3.67 6.24
N ILE A 8 0.78 -2.87 7.09
CA ILE A 8 0.91 -1.40 7.08
C ILE A 8 2.37 -0.97 7.30
N GLU A 9 3.09 -1.62 8.21
CA GLU A 9 4.46 -1.23 8.54
C GLU A 9 5.39 -1.50 7.37
N LYS A 10 5.28 -2.69 6.77
CA LYS A 10 6.11 -3.07 5.63
C LYS A 10 5.87 -2.15 4.44
N VAL A 11 4.61 -1.88 4.11
CA VAL A 11 4.26 -0.95 3.03
C VAL A 11 4.78 0.46 3.31
N SER A 12 4.68 0.92 4.56
CA SER A 12 5.21 2.24 4.95
C SER A 12 6.73 2.32 4.78
N ARG A 13 7.47 1.26 5.12
CA ARG A 13 8.93 1.18 4.93
C ARG A 13 9.32 1.20 3.45
N ILE A 14 8.62 0.42 2.61
CA ILE A 14 8.84 0.40 1.16
C ILE A 14 8.65 1.81 0.58
N ILE A 15 7.54 2.48 0.93
CA ILE A 15 7.25 3.82 0.45
C ILE A 15 8.32 4.83 0.90
N ALA A 16 8.74 4.76 2.17
CA ALA A 16 9.75 5.67 2.72
C ALA A 16 11.16 5.43 2.15
N GLY A 17 11.46 4.21 1.69
CA GLY A 17 12.73 3.88 1.05
C GLY A 17 12.89 4.47 -0.35
N GLU A 18 11.80 4.54 -1.12
CA GLU A 18 11.82 4.99 -2.52
C GLU A 18 11.43 6.46 -2.68
N TYR A 19 10.57 6.99 -1.81
CA TYR A 19 10.01 8.33 -1.97
C TYR A 19 10.32 9.22 -0.76
N PRO A 20 10.76 10.47 -1.01
CA PRO A 20 11.11 11.40 0.07
C PRO A 20 9.90 11.92 0.84
N SER A 21 8.67 11.72 0.33
CA SER A 21 7.46 12.15 1.01
C SER A 21 6.23 11.34 0.61
N LEU A 22 5.25 11.33 1.51
CA LEU A 22 3.91 10.76 1.31
C LEU A 22 3.19 11.36 0.08
N ARG A 23 3.41 12.64 -0.22
CA ARG A 23 2.84 13.29 -1.41
C ARG A 23 3.47 12.76 -2.70
N ALA A 24 4.80 12.64 -2.74
CA ALA A 24 5.52 12.09 -3.88
C ALA A 24 5.08 10.64 -4.17
N ALA A 25 5.01 9.81 -3.12
CA ALA A 25 4.52 8.44 -3.22
C ALA A 25 3.07 8.37 -3.74
N ALA A 26 2.17 9.19 -3.20
CA ALA A 26 0.78 9.20 -3.64
C ALA A 26 0.63 9.57 -5.12
N MET A 27 1.42 10.54 -5.60
CA MET A 27 1.44 10.92 -7.02
C MET A 27 1.96 9.78 -7.89
N ALA A 28 3.05 9.11 -7.49
CA ALA A 28 3.60 7.98 -8.23
C ALA A 28 2.63 6.80 -8.32
N ILE A 29 1.93 6.49 -7.22
CA ILE A 29 0.92 5.43 -7.14
C ILE A 29 -0.38 5.82 -7.89
N GLY A 30 -0.60 7.11 -8.17
CA GLY A 30 -1.81 7.61 -8.83
C GLY A 30 -3.03 7.74 -7.91
N ILE A 31 -2.80 8.07 -6.63
CA ILE A 31 -3.86 8.24 -5.62
C ILE A 31 -3.72 9.57 -4.87
N SER A 32 -4.76 9.98 -4.14
CA SER A 32 -4.66 11.19 -3.31
C SER A 32 -3.78 10.97 -2.07
N PRO A 33 -3.00 11.98 -1.62
CA PRO A 33 -2.20 11.88 -0.40
C PRO A 33 -3.02 11.59 0.86
N SER A 34 -4.24 12.14 0.95
CA SER A 34 -5.15 11.88 2.08
C SER A 34 -5.59 10.41 2.11
N TYR A 35 -5.87 9.82 0.94
CA TYR A 35 -6.21 8.41 0.87
C TYR A 35 -5.04 7.52 1.27
N LEU A 36 -3.84 7.79 0.75
CA LEU A 36 -2.64 7.06 1.12
C LEU A 36 -2.41 7.13 2.64
N SER A 37 -2.50 8.32 3.25
CA SER A 37 -2.36 8.48 4.70
C SER A 37 -3.40 7.68 5.49
N LYS A 38 -4.67 7.65 5.06
CA LYS A 38 -5.72 6.86 5.74
C LYS A 38 -5.46 5.35 5.65
N VAL A 39 -4.92 4.88 4.53
CA VAL A 39 -4.54 3.47 4.35
C VAL A 39 -3.34 3.12 5.24
N LEU A 40 -2.29 3.95 5.22
CA LEU A 40 -1.08 3.71 6.05
C LEU A 40 -1.32 3.92 7.55
N THR A 41 -2.47 4.45 7.96
CA THR A 41 -2.86 4.56 9.38
C THR A 41 -3.94 3.55 9.77
N GLY A 42 -4.31 2.63 8.88
CA GLY A 42 -5.36 1.63 9.13
C GLY A 42 -6.77 2.22 9.25
N LYS A 43 -6.95 3.52 9.03
CA LYS A 43 -8.25 4.19 9.07
C LYS A 43 -9.13 3.86 7.86
N ARG A 44 -8.55 3.26 6.81
CA ARG A 44 -9.26 2.82 5.62
C ARG A 44 -8.58 1.62 4.99
N GLU A 45 -9.37 0.65 4.59
CA GLU A 45 -8.88 -0.49 3.83
C GLU A 45 -8.35 -0.08 2.44
N PRO A 46 -7.25 -0.70 1.97
CA PRO A 46 -6.75 -0.49 0.62
C PRO A 46 -7.74 -1.06 -0.40
N GLY A 47 -8.06 -0.25 -1.40
CA GLY A 47 -8.90 -0.63 -2.53
C GLY A 47 -8.07 -0.98 -3.75
N ARG A 48 -8.73 -1.40 -4.82
CA ARG A 48 -8.08 -1.85 -6.06
C ARG A 48 -7.03 -0.86 -6.60
N LYS A 49 -7.34 0.44 -6.66
CA LYS A 49 -6.39 1.46 -7.15
C LYS A 49 -5.11 1.54 -6.32
N PHE A 50 -5.21 1.35 -5.00
CA PHE A 50 -4.04 1.30 -4.13
C PHE A 50 -3.20 0.07 -4.44
N ILE A 51 -3.83 -1.09 -4.49
CA ILE A 51 -3.17 -2.38 -4.73
C ILE A 51 -2.46 -2.37 -6.09
N ASP A 52 -3.20 -2.03 -7.15
CA ASP A 52 -2.67 -1.97 -8.51
C ASP A 52 -1.53 -0.94 -8.60
N GLY A 53 -1.71 0.23 -7.99
CA GLY A 53 -0.70 1.29 -7.98
C GLY A 53 0.59 0.90 -7.25
N ILE A 54 0.49 0.23 -6.10
CA ILE A 54 1.65 -0.29 -5.37
C ILE A 54 2.39 -1.32 -6.23
N LEU A 55 1.70 -2.32 -6.77
CA LEU A 55 2.35 -3.40 -7.52
C LEU A 55 2.99 -2.91 -8.83
N VAL A 56 2.41 -1.88 -9.46
CA VAL A 56 2.99 -1.27 -10.67
C VAL A 56 4.20 -0.38 -10.33
N THR A 57 4.12 0.37 -9.23
CA THR A 57 5.17 1.32 -8.82
C THR A 57 6.38 0.58 -8.27
N PHE A 58 6.16 -0.44 -7.44
CA PHE A 58 7.18 -1.20 -6.76
C PHE A 58 7.28 -2.60 -7.38
N LYS A 59 7.91 -2.69 -8.55
CA LYS A 59 7.92 -3.93 -9.37
C LYS A 59 8.56 -5.15 -8.68
N GLU A 60 9.42 -4.92 -7.70
CA GLU A 60 10.05 -5.98 -6.92
C GLU A 60 9.15 -6.53 -5.81
N VAL A 61 8.07 -5.80 -5.46
CA VAL A 61 7.15 -6.16 -4.38
C VAL A 61 6.03 -7.04 -4.93
N LYS A 62 5.91 -8.25 -4.38
CA LYS A 62 4.80 -9.16 -4.69
C LYS A 62 3.60 -8.92 -3.78
N PHE A 63 2.40 -9.24 -4.25
CA PHE A 63 1.16 -9.10 -3.46
C PHE A 63 1.24 -9.84 -2.12
N GLU A 64 1.72 -11.08 -2.13
CA GLU A 64 1.82 -11.95 -0.94
C GLU A 64 2.80 -11.42 0.11
N GLU A 65 3.69 -10.51 -0.28
CA GLU A 65 4.64 -9.89 0.63
C GLU A 65 4.06 -8.75 1.44
N ILE A 66 3.00 -8.12 0.96
CA ILE A 66 2.35 -6.96 1.57
C ILE A 66 0.91 -7.27 2.03
N PHE A 67 0.31 -8.36 1.56
CA PHE A 67 -1.02 -8.81 1.96
C PHE A 67 -0.96 -10.21 2.58
N ILE A 68 -1.28 -10.29 3.86
CA ILE A 68 -1.29 -11.52 4.62
C ILE A 68 -2.69 -12.12 4.56
N LYS A 69 -2.79 -13.40 4.20
CA LYS A 69 -4.05 -14.14 4.23
C LYS A 69 -4.48 -14.34 5.68
N VAL A 70 -5.64 -13.81 6.05
CA VAL A 70 -6.23 -14.04 7.36
C VAL A 70 -6.81 -15.45 7.34
N LYS A 71 -6.25 -16.35 8.17
CA LYS A 71 -6.87 -17.65 8.43
C LYS A 71 -8.08 -17.39 9.34
N ASN A 72 -9.27 -17.78 8.88
CA ASN A 72 -10.43 -17.93 9.74
C ASN A 72 -10.20 -19.07 10.73
#